data_AF-A0A1M7BHB3-F1
#
_entry.id   AF-A0A1M7BHB3-F1
#
_cell.length_a   1.000
_cell.length_b   1.000
_cell.length_c   1.000
_cell.angle_alpha   90.00
_cell.angle_beta   90.00
_cell.angle_gamma   90.00
#
_symmetry.space_group_name_H-M   'P 1'
#
loop_
_entity.id
_entity.type
_entity.pdbx_description
1 polymer ?
#
loop_
_entity_poly.entity_id
_entity_poly.type
_entity_poly.pdbx_seq_one_letter_code
_entity_poly.pdbx_strand_id
1 'polypeptide(L)'
;MRKLSWAPGTPVALHVVRGQVVVATRSAVSGRHAITRQGHLRLPAAVRHACRLRAGARVLVAAHPDTGVLVVFTARVLDGVLRACYLSLISGENGTGANGGQGR
;
A
#
# COMPACT_ATOMS: atom_id res chain seq x y z
N MET A 1 10.44 -10.87 1.78
CA MET A 1 10.18 -11.20 0.36
C MET A 1 9.69 -12.61 0.09
N ARG A 2 9.87 -13.56 1.00
CA ARG A 2 9.49 -14.99 0.83
C ARG A 2 8.04 -15.22 0.36
N LYS A 3 7.07 -14.40 0.80
CA LYS A 3 5.67 -14.49 0.32
C LYS A 3 5.47 -14.22 -1.17
N LEU A 4 6.41 -13.51 -1.81
CA LEU A 4 6.40 -13.21 -3.24
C LEU A 4 7.39 -14.10 -4.03
N SER A 5 8.05 -15.05 -3.37
CA SER A 5 9.11 -15.88 -3.96
C SER A 5 10.25 -15.11 -4.64
N TRP A 6 10.48 -13.85 -4.24
CA TRP A 6 11.62 -13.06 -4.73
C TRP A 6 12.88 -13.43 -3.95
N ALA A 7 13.81 -14.09 -4.65
CA ALA A 7 15.12 -14.45 -4.13
C ALA A 7 16.05 -13.23 -4.01
N PRO A 8 17.13 -13.29 -3.21
CA PRO A 8 18.22 -12.32 -3.27
C PRO A 8 18.70 -12.09 -4.71
N GLY A 9 18.97 -10.84 -5.06
CA GLY A 9 19.36 -10.45 -6.41
C GLY A 9 18.21 -10.29 -7.39
N THR A 10 16.96 -10.63 -7.01
CA THR A 10 15.79 -10.42 -7.88
C THR A 10 15.66 -8.93 -8.22
N PRO A 11 15.72 -8.55 -9.52
CA PRO A 11 15.51 -7.17 -9.94
C PRO A 11 14.08 -6.72 -9.64
N VAL A 12 13.94 -5.50 -9.12
CA VAL A 12 12.65 -4.93 -8.77
C VAL A 12 12.51 -3.53 -9.35
N ALA A 13 11.34 -3.25 -9.93
CA ALA A 13 10.94 -1.91 -10.29
C ALA A 13 10.23 -1.27 -9.10
N LEU A 14 10.46 0.02 -8.86
CA LEU A 14 9.82 0.78 -7.79
C LEU A 14 9.07 1.95 -8.41
N HIS A 15 7.78 2.04 -8.12
CA HIS A 15 6.90 3.10 -8.59
C HIS A 15 6.29 3.82 -7.39
N VAL A 16 6.43 5.14 -7.36
CA VAL A 16 5.79 5.97 -6.33
C VAL A 16 4.47 6.50 -6.89
N VAL A 17 3.37 6.11 -6.29
CA VAL A 17 2.02 6.57 -6.66
C VAL A 17 1.67 7.75 -5.76
N ARG A 18 1.43 8.91 -6.38
CA ARG A 18 0.99 10.16 -5.72
C ARG A 18 1.85 10.59 -4.52
N GLY A 19 3.15 10.25 -4.51
CA GLY A 19 4.06 10.57 -3.41
C GLY A 19 3.71 9.89 -2.09
N GLN A 20 2.97 8.77 -2.11
CA GLN A 20 2.26 8.28 -0.93
C GLN A 20 2.30 6.77 -0.77
N VAL A 21 2.32 6.05 -1.89
CA VAL A 21 2.37 4.59 -1.94
C VAL A 21 3.56 4.16 -2.79
N VAL A 22 4.31 3.16 -2.34
CA VAL A 22 5.36 2.53 -3.15
C VAL A 22 4.85 1.19 -3.64
N VAL A 23 4.84 1.00 -4.95
CA VAL A 23 4.54 -0.28 -5.60
C VAL A 23 5.85 -0.86 -6.09
N ALA A 24 6.20 -2.05 -5.62
CA ALA A 24 7.32 -2.82 -6.14
C ALA A 24 6.81 -4.03 -6.94
N THR A 25 7.42 -4.27 -8.08
CA THR A 25 7.16 -5.43 -8.94
C THR A 25 8.47 -6.08 -9.35
N ARG A 26 8.43 -7.38 -9.67
CA ARG A 26 9.57 -8.04 -10.28
C ARG A 26 9.82 -7.44 -11.66
N SER A 27 11.06 -7.08 -11.94
CA SER A 27 11.49 -6.60 -13.25
C SER A 27 12.18 -7.72 -14.02
N ALA A 28 11.86 -7.87 -15.31
CA ALA A 28 12.55 -8.78 -16.21
C ALA A 28 13.95 -8.25 -16.61
N VAL A 29 14.10 -6.93 -16.65
CA VAL A 29 15.38 -6.26 -16.91
C VAL A 29 16.10 -6.07 -15.58
N SER A 30 17.41 -6.33 -15.57
CA SER A 30 18.32 -5.97 -14.48
C SER A 30 18.25 -4.47 -14.20
N GLY A 31 17.42 -4.10 -13.25
CA GLY A 31 17.22 -2.72 -12.82
C GLY A 31 18.21 -2.29 -11.75
N ARG A 32 18.20 -0.98 -11.45
CA ARG A 32 19.02 -0.36 -10.39
C ARG A 32 18.72 -0.87 -8.97
N HIS A 33 17.60 -1.55 -8.77
CA HIS A 33 17.16 -2.03 -7.47
C HIS A 33 16.97 -3.53 -7.51
N ALA A 34 17.43 -4.20 -6.46
CA ALA A 34 17.29 -5.63 -6.29
C ALA A 34 17.01 -5.98 -4.84
N ILE A 35 16.49 -7.17 -4.61
CA ILE A 35 16.38 -7.73 -3.27
C ILE A 35 17.79 -7.97 -2.72
N THR A 36 18.05 -7.43 -1.54
CA THR A 36 19.35 -7.56 -0.85
C THR A 36 19.66 -9.03 -0.52
N ARG A 37 20.92 -9.33 -0.21
CA ARG A 37 21.33 -10.66 0.26
C ARG A 37 20.56 -11.13 1.50
N GLN A 38 20.09 -10.20 2.33
CA GLN A 38 19.27 -10.50 3.51
C GLN A 38 17.78 -10.74 3.18
N GLY A 39 17.36 -10.67 1.92
CA GLY A 39 15.94 -10.83 1.53
C GLY A 39 15.07 -9.60 1.79
N HIS A 40 15.69 -8.44 2.02
CA HIS A 40 15.02 -7.16 2.22
C HIS A 40 14.99 -6.32 0.94
N LEU A 41 13.94 -5.52 0.80
CA LEU A 41 13.86 -4.46 -0.20
C LEU A 41 14.32 -3.15 0.42
N ARG A 42 15.39 -2.56 -0.12
CA ARG A 42 15.88 -1.26 0.32
C ARG A 42 15.23 -0.15 -0.49
N LEU A 43 14.51 0.75 0.17
CA LEU A 43 13.93 1.91 -0.48
C LEU A 43 15.03 2.97 -0.75
N PRO A 44 15.20 3.42 -2.01
CA PRO A 44 16.13 4.50 -2.34
C PRO A 44 15.77 5.80 -1.63
N ALA A 45 16.76 6.68 -1.45
CA ALA A 45 16.54 7.99 -0.84
C ALA A 45 15.43 8.78 -1.54
N ALA A 46 15.43 8.82 -2.88
CA ALA A 46 14.39 9.49 -3.67
C ALA A 46 12.98 8.99 -3.36
N VAL A 47 12.79 7.66 -3.26
CA VAL A 47 11.51 7.06 -2.90
C VAL A 47 11.10 7.43 -1.47
N ARG A 48 12.05 7.38 -0.53
CA ARG A 48 11.78 7.82 0.85
C ARG A 48 11.38 9.29 0.92
N HIS A 49 12.07 10.17 0.22
CA HIS A 49 11.75 11.61 0.19
C HIS A 49 10.39 11.88 -0.46
N ALA A 50 10.09 11.23 -1.59
CA ALA A 50 8.80 11.34 -2.25
C ALA A 50 7.65 10.93 -1.31
N CYS A 51 7.85 9.86 -0.53
CA CYS A 51 6.89 9.39 0.48
C CYS A 51 7.02 10.06 1.86
N ARG A 52 7.91 11.06 2.01
CA ARG A 52 8.26 11.72 3.29
C ARG A 52 8.57 10.74 4.43
N LEU A 53 9.14 9.59 4.11
CA LEU A 53 9.55 8.56 5.06
C LEU A 53 10.85 8.97 5.76
N ARG A 54 10.77 9.18 7.07
CA ARG A 54 11.95 9.33 7.94
C ARG A 54 12.56 7.96 8.25
N ALA A 55 13.85 7.94 8.59
CA ALA A 55 14.47 6.73 9.11
C ALA A 55 13.73 6.27 10.39
N GLY A 56 13.47 4.96 10.50
CA GLY A 56 12.68 4.40 11.61
C GLY A 56 11.17 4.58 11.49
N ALA A 57 10.66 5.24 10.44
CA ALA A 57 9.23 5.32 10.20
C ALA A 57 8.63 3.92 9.96
N ARG A 58 7.50 3.64 10.61
CA ARG A 58 6.74 2.40 10.42
C ARG A 58 5.88 2.53 9.17
N VAL A 59 5.83 1.47 8.38
CA VAL A 59 5.03 1.36 7.17
C VAL A 59 4.27 0.04 7.18
N LEU A 60 3.08 0.04 6.58
CA LEU A 60 2.35 -1.19 6.32
C LEU A 60 2.81 -1.74 4.96
N VAL A 61 3.17 -3.01 4.93
CA VAL A 61 3.59 -3.69 3.70
C VAL A 61 2.60 -4.81 3.39
N ALA A 62 1.96 -4.71 2.23
CA ALA A 62 1.09 -5.74 1.70
C ALA A 62 1.79 -6.44 0.53
N ALA A 63 1.90 -7.75 0.62
CA ALA A 63 2.33 -8.59 -0.49
C ALA A 63 1.09 -9.18 -1.17
N HIS A 64 1.06 -9.14 -2.50
CA HIS A 64 0.02 -9.75 -3.30
C HIS A 64 0.65 -10.81 -4.22
N PRO A 65 0.77 -12.07 -3.74
CA PRO A 65 1.47 -13.14 -4.44
C PRO A 65 0.92 -13.42 -5.84
N ASP A 66 -0.41 -13.39 -5.99
CA ASP A 66 -1.10 -13.73 -7.24
C ASP A 66 -0.76 -12.76 -8.39
N THR A 67 -0.45 -11.51 -8.04
CA THR A 67 -0.07 -10.47 -9.01
C THR A 67 1.44 -10.18 -9.01
N GLY A 68 2.19 -10.78 -8.09
CA GLY A 68 3.61 -10.49 -7.90
C GLY A 68 3.88 -9.04 -7.54
N VAL A 69 2.99 -8.40 -6.76
CA VAL A 69 3.09 -7.00 -6.36
C VAL A 69 3.37 -6.88 -4.87
N LEU A 70 4.23 -5.93 -4.49
CA LEU A 70 4.39 -5.47 -3.12
C LEU A 70 3.94 -4.01 -3.03
N VAL A 71 3.04 -3.71 -2.11
CA VAL A 71 2.58 -2.35 -1.87
C VAL A 71 3.01 -1.90 -0.47
N VAL A 72 3.65 -0.74 -0.39
CA VAL A 72 4.04 -0.09 0.86
C VAL A 72 3.14 1.12 1.09
N PHE A 73 2.37 1.06 2.16
CA PHE A 73 1.49 2.14 2.61
C PHE A 73 2.14 2.93 3.74
N THR A 74 2.18 4.24 3.59
CA THR A 74 2.60 5.15 4.66
C THR A 74 1.48 5.32 5.68
N ALA A 75 1.81 5.68 6.92
CA ALA A 75 0.81 5.98 7.94
C ALA A 75 -0.19 7.06 7.51
N ARG A 76 0.26 8.05 6.72
CA ARG A 76 -0.61 9.09 6.15
C ARG A 76 -1.66 8.52 5.18
N VAL A 77 -1.28 7.55 4.35
CA VAL A 77 -2.23 6.89 3.45
C VAL A 77 -3.21 6.06 4.25
N LEU A 78 -2.71 5.35 5.26
CA LEU A 78 -3.56 4.52 6.11
C LEU A 78 -4.59 5.37 6.87
N ASP A 79 -4.20 6.53 7.41
CA ASP A 79 -5.12 7.50 8.03
C ASP A 79 -6.24 7.94 7.06
N GLY A 80 -5.88 8.28 5.82
CA GLY A 80 -6.86 8.66 4.79
C GLY A 80 -7.81 7.52 4.42
N VAL A 81 -7.32 6.29 4.26
CA VAL A 81 -8.13 5.11 3.96
C VAL A 81 -9.05 4.76 5.12
N LEU A 82 -8.54 4.75 6.35
CA LEU A 82 -9.34 4.51 7.55
C LEU A 82 -10.42 5.58 7.71
N ARG A 83 -10.08 6.85 7.44
CA ARG A 83 -11.04 7.96 7.45
C ARG A 83 -12.18 7.77 6.48
N ALA A 84 -11.86 7.49 5.22
CA ALA A 84 -12.87 7.24 4.21
C ALA A 84 -13.75 6.02 4.59
N CYS A 85 -13.13 4.97 5.11
CA CYS A 85 -13.83 3.76 5.54
C CYS A 85 -14.82 4.04 6.68
N TYR A 86 -14.38 4.66 7.78
CA TYR A 86 -15.28 4.89 8.91
C TYR A 86 -16.36 5.92 8.57
N LEU A 87 -16.08 6.95 7.77
CA LEU A 87 -17.11 7.90 7.34
C LEU A 87 -18.19 7.21 6.50
N SER A 88 -17.81 6.28 5.64
CA SER A 88 -18.75 5.45 4.88
C SER A 88 -19.60 4.56 5.78
N LEU A 89 -19.02 4.02 6.86
CA LEU A 89 -19.74 3.17 7.81
C LEU A 89 -20.73 3.99 8.66
N ILE A 90 -20.30 5.13 9.20
CA ILE A 90 -21.16 6.03 9.99
C ILE A 90 -22.27 6.65 9.13
N SER A 91 -21.99 6.94 7.86
CA SER A 91 -23.02 7.46 6.93
C SER A 91 -24.04 6.38 6.53
N GLY A 92 -23.74 5.10 6.76
CA GLY A 92 -24.54 3.95 6.35
C GLY A 92 -25.63 3.50 7.33
N GLU A 93 -25.80 4.15 8.49
CA GLU A 93 -26.79 3.74 9.51
C GLU A 93 -28.03 4.63 9.63
N ASN A 94 -28.19 5.65 8.79
CA ASN A 94 -29.36 6.55 8.80
C ASN A 94 -30.62 5.96 8.11
N GLY A 95 -30.71 4.63 8.00
CA GLY A 95 -31.84 3.91 7.42
C GLY A 95 -32.78 3.31 8.47
N THR A 96 -33.23 4.08 9.47
CA THR A 96 -34.37 3.68 10.30
C THR A 96 -35.43 4.78 10.33
N GLY A 97 -36.59 4.49 9.75
CA GLY A 97 -37.85 5.14 10.11
C GLY A 97 -38.42 6.16 9.13
N ALA A 98 -38.98 5.70 8.01
CA ALA A 98 -40.08 6.40 7.35
C ALA A 98 -41.33 5.50 7.41
N ASN A 99 -41.97 5.49 8.59
CA ASN A 99 -43.36 5.10 8.72
C ASN A 99 -44.21 6.21 8.11
N GLY A 100 -44.92 5.90 7.03
CA GLY A 100 -45.92 6.75 6.42
C GLY A 100 -47.07 5.87 5.95
N GLY A 101 -47.95 5.51 6.88
CA GLY A 101 -49.24 4.92 6.54
C GLY A 101 -50.07 5.88 5.68
N GLN A 102 -50.58 5.36 4.57
CA GLN A 102 -51.71 5.90 3.82
C GLN A 102 -52.27 4.70 3.05
N GLY A 103 -53.39 4.09 3.40
CA GLY A 103 -54.68 4.72 3.57
C GLY A 103 -55.37 4.81 2.22
N ARG A 104 -55.95 3.70 1.76
CA ARG A 104 -57.19 3.64 0.97
C ARG A 104 -57.66 2.21 0.78
#